data_AF-A0A0X8D167-F1
#
_entry.id   AF-A0A0X8D167-F1
#
_cell.length_a   1.000
_cell.length_b   1.000
_cell.length_c   1.000
_cell.angle_alpha   90.00
_cell.angle_beta   90.00
_cell.angle_gamma   90.00
#
_symmetry.space_group_name_H-M   'P 1'
#
loop_
_entity.id
_entity.type
_entity.pdbx_description
1 polymer ?
#
loop_
_entity_poly.entity_id
_entity_poly.type
_entity_poly.pdbx_seq_one_letter_code
_entity_poly.pdbx_strand_id
1 'polypeptide(L)'
;MYRITRLIHRIAGIIGAILMLIMAITGLLLNHRSFIGYSSEMEMKLQKFIFGLHSGTIGKMSIVWLTDVGAICMIVLSMTGIWMWFKGDRKMKPVDTRLKRGNDE
;
A
#
# COMPACT_ATOMS: atom_id res chain seq x y z
N MET A 1 8.62 9.99 20.48
CA MET A 1 8.87 8.78 19.66
C MET A 1 7.64 8.34 18.86
N TYR A 2 6.46 8.08 19.47
CA TYR A 2 5.25 7.66 18.74
C TYR A 2 4.75 8.59 17.62
N ARG A 3 4.92 9.91 17.76
CA ARG A 3 4.54 10.87 16.73
C ARG A 3 5.36 10.68 15.45
N ILE A 4 6.65 10.38 15.60
CA ILE A 4 7.57 10.11 14.50
C ILE A 4 7.22 8.76 13.86
N THR A 5 6.98 7.71 14.66
CA THR A 5 6.54 6.40 14.14
C THR A 5 5.25 6.50 13.32
N ARG A 6 4.26 7.28 13.77
CA ARG A 6 3.03 7.54 13.02
C ARG A 6 3.27 8.34 11.73
N LEU A 7 4.18 9.30 11.76
CA LEU A 7 4.53 10.10 10.58
C LEU A 7 5.21 9.22 9.52
N ILE A 8 6.21 8.44 9.94
CA ILE A 8 6.92 7.49 9.07
C ILE A 8 5.95 6.46 8.51
N HIS A 9 5.07 5.86 9.33
CA HIS A 9 4.07 4.91 8.85
C HIS A 9 3.10 5.54 7.86
N ARG A 10 2.62 6.77 8.08
CA ARG A 10 1.67 7.43 7.16
C ARG A 10 2.33 7.77 5.82
N ILE A 11 3.57 8.26 5.84
CA ILE A 11 4.31 8.62 4.63
C ILE A 11 4.75 7.35 3.87
N ALA A 12 5.34 6.37 4.57
CA ALA A 12 5.72 5.08 3.99
C ALA A 12 4.48 4.32 3.47
N GLY A 13 3.34 4.44 4.15
CA GLY A 13 2.08 3.87 3.72
C GLY A 13 1.54 4.48 2.44
N ILE A 14 1.58 5.82 2.28
CA ILE A 14 1.15 6.48 1.04
C ILE A 14 2.05 6.08 -0.13
N ILE A 15 3.38 6.12 0.06
CA ILE A 15 4.35 5.75 -0.98
C ILE A 15 4.20 4.27 -1.34
N GLY A 16 4.12 3.40 -0.33
CA GLY A 16 3.92 1.96 -0.51
C GLY A 16 2.58 1.62 -1.17
N ALA A 17 1.50 2.33 -0.83
CA ALA A 17 0.19 2.11 -1.43
C ALA A 17 0.18 2.43 -2.93
N ILE A 18 0.83 3.51 -3.36
CA ILE A 18 0.93 3.85 -4.79
C ILE A 18 1.74 2.78 -5.54
N LEU A 19 2.89 2.37 -5.01
CA LEU A 19 3.72 1.33 -5.62
C LEU A 19 2.96 0.00 -5.70
N MET A 20 2.30 -0.39 -4.61
CA MET A 20 1.51 -1.63 -4.53
C MET A 20 0.29 -1.60 -5.43
N LEU A 21 -0.36 -0.44 -5.61
CA LEU A 21 -1.48 -0.30 -6.54
C LEU A 21 -1.05 -0.63 -7.98
N ILE A 22 0.12 -0.15 -8.40
CA ILE A 22 0.68 -0.47 -9.73
C ILE A 22 1.01 -1.96 -9.84
N MET A 23 1.64 -2.55 -8.82
CA MET A 23 1.96 -3.99 -8.79
C MET A 23 0.70 -4.88 -8.79
N ALA A 24 -0.35 -4.46 -8.09
CA ALA A 24 -1.62 -5.15 -8.02
C ALA A 24 -2.38 -5.07 -9.35
N ILE A 25 -2.45 -3.89 -9.98
CA ILE A 25 -3.11 -3.71 -11.28
C ILE A 25 -2.39 -4.53 -12.35
N THR A 26 -1.06 -4.47 -12.40
CA THR A 26 -0.26 -5.27 -13.36
C THR A 26 -0.43 -6.77 -13.14
N GLY A 27 -0.43 -7.25 -11.89
CA GLY A 27 -0.69 -8.65 -11.57
C GLY A 27 -2.11 -9.12 -11.91
N LEU A 28 -3.13 -8.31 -11.62
CA LEU A 28 -4.52 -8.62 -11.98
C LEU A 28 -4.72 -8.68 -13.50
N LEU A 29 -4.12 -7.76 -14.25
CA LEU A 29 -4.13 -7.78 -15.72
C LEU A 29 -3.50 -9.06 -16.28
N LEU A 30 -2.43 -9.56 -15.66
CA LEU A 30 -1.80 -10.82 -16.07
C LEU A 30 -2.65 -12.04 -15.74
N ASN A 31 -3.28 -12.06 -14.57
CA ASN A 31 -4.07 -13.19 -14.11
C ASN A 31 -5.40 -13.31 -14.88
N HIS A 32 -6.05 -12.18 -15.18
CA HIS A 32 -7.28 -12.14 -15.99
C HIS A 32 -7.04 -12.00 -17.50
N ARG A 33 -5.90 -12.49 -18.01
CA ARG A 33 -5.56 -12.50 -19.45
C ARG A 33 -6.68 -13.06 -20.33
N SER A 34 -7.41 -14.06 -19.82
CA SER A 34 -8.48 -14.73 -20.57
C SER A 34 -9.72 -13.85 -20.83
N PHE A 35 -9.90 -12.75 -20.09
CA PHE A 35 -11.03 -11.82 -20.30
C PHE A 35 -10.73 -10.72 -21.33
N ILE A 36 -9.45 -10.47 -21.64
CA ILE A 36 -9.03 -9.28 -22.41
C ILE A 36 -8.99 -9.54 -23.93
N GLY A 37 -9.14 -10.79 -24.40
CA GLY A 37 -9.39 -11.06 -25.83
C GLY A 37 -8.35 -10.44 -26.77
N TYR A 38 -7.07 -10.74 -26.55
CA TYR A 38 -5.96 -10.14 -27.31
C TYR A 38 -5.98 -10.55 -28.78
N SER A 39 -6.36 -9.63 -29.65
CA SER A 39 -6.44 -9.86 -31.10
C SER A 39 -5.39 -9.09 -31.91
N SER A 40 -4.48 -8.33 -31.27
CA SER A 40 -3.49 -7.51 -31.97
C SER A 40 -2.02 -7.72 -31.54
N GLU A 41 -1.09 -7.49 -32.48
CA GLU A 41 0.37 -7.53 -32.29
C GLU A 41 0.89 -6.57 -31.20
N MET A 42 0.24 -5.41 -31.04
CA MET A 42 0.64 -4.38 -30.06
C MET A 42 0.34 -4.84 -28.62
N GLU A 43 -0.74 -5.58 -28.43
CA GLU A 43 -1.16 -6.09 -27.13
C GLU A 43 -0.24 -7.21 -26.61
N MET A 44 0.33 -8.02 -27.51
CA MET A 44 1.32 -9.04 -27.15
C MET A 44 2.60 -8.42 -26.58
N LYS A 45 3.03 -7.25 -27.11
CA LYS A 45 4.17 -6.50 -26.56
C LYS A 45 3.85 -5.88 -25.21
N LEU A 46 2.66 -5.29 -25.06
CA LEU A 46 2.21 -4.69 -23.79
C LEU A 46 2.08 -5.75 -22.69
N GLN A 47 1.52 -6.91 -23.00
CA GLN A 47 1.41 -8.02 -22.05
C GLN A 47 2.78 -8.56 -21.62
N LYS A 48 3.74 -8.69 -22.56
CA LYS A 48 5.13 -9.06 -22.23
C LYS A 48 5.80 -8.01 -21.35
N PHE A 49 5.53 -6.73 -21.60
CA PHE A 49 6.03 -5.63 -20.79
C PHE A 49 5.44 -5.63 -19.37
N ILE A 50 4.12 -5.81 -19.23
CA ILE A 50 3.43 -5.93 -17.94
C ILE A 50 3.90 -7.16 -17.17
N PHE A 51 4.07 -8.30 -17.85
CA PHE A 51 4.65 -9.51 -17.25
C PHE A 51 6.05 -9.25 -16.74
N GLY A 52 6.87 -8.51 -17.50
CA GLY A 52 8.20 -8.13 -17.08
C GLY A 52 8.22 -7.17 -15.89
N LEU A 53 7.30 -6.21 -15.83
CA LEU A 53 7.15 -5.31 -14.68
C LEU A 53 6.76 -6.08 -13.41
N HIS A 54 5.86 -7.05 -13.52
CA HIS A 54 5.38 -7.84 -12.39
C HIS A 54 6.39 -8.90 -11.92
N SER A 55 7.04 -9.61 -12.86
CA SER A 55 8.06 -10.61 -12.55
C SER A 55 9.42 -10.01 -12.18
N GLY A 56 9.58 -8.69 -12.32
CA GLY A 56 10.86 -8.01 -12.13
C GLY A 56 11.86 -8.29 -13.27
N THR A 57 11.42 -8.79 -14.42
CA THR A 57 12.30 -9.12 -15.56
C THR A 57 11.82 -8.44 -16.85
N ILE A 58 12.40 -7.29 -17.20
CA ILE A 58 12.08 -6.60 -18.46
C ILE A 58 13.22 -6.83 -19.46
N GLY A 59 13.06 -7.84 -20.32
CA GLY A 59 14.01 -8.13 -21.39
C GLY A 59 15.40 -8.50 -20.88
N LYS A 60 16.36 -7.56 -20.93
CA LYS A 60 17.75 -7.73 -20.46
C LYS A 60 18.04 -7.06 -19.11
N MET A 61 17.08 -6.33 -18.53
CA MET A 61 17.27 -5.58 -17.28
C MET A 61 16.43 -6.21 -16.17
N SER A 62 17.07 -6.60 -15.07
CA SER A 62 16.40 -7.13 -13.87
C SER A 62 15.97 -5.99 -12.95
N ILE A 63 14.65 -5.83 -12.81
CA ILE A 63 13.97 -4.91 -11.90
C ILE A 63 13.47 -5.68 -10.65
N VAL A 64 13.91 -6.93 -10.46
CA VAL A 64 13.60 -7.80 -9.30
C VAL A 64 13.81 -7.09 -7.96
N TRP A 65 14.83 -6.24 -7.87
CA TRP A 65 15.08 -5.45 -6.66
C TRP A 65 13.92 -4.50 -6.31
N LEU A 66 13.19 -3.98 -7.31
CA LEU A 66 12.04 -3.09 -7.09
C LEU A 66 10.82 -3.86 -6.57
N THR A 67 10.59 -5.08 -7.09
CA THR A 67 9.52 -5.95 -6.62
C THR A 67 9.78 -6.42 -5.18
N ASP A 68 11.03 -6.76 -4.87
CA ASP A 68 11.46 -7.16 -3.53
C ASP A 68 11.38 -6.01 -2.53
N VAL A 69 11.76 -4.79 -2.93
CA VAL A 69 11.57 -3.58 -2.13
C VAL A 69 10.09 -3.37 -1.82
N GLY A 70 9.21 -3.59 -2.80
CA GLY A 70 7.76 -3.54 -2.59
C GLY A 70 7.27 -4.52 -1.51
N ALA A 71 7.75 -5.76 -1.55
CA ALA A 71 7.42 -6.78 -0.54
C ALA A 71 7.96 -6.42 0.86
N ILE A 72 9.20 -5.96 0.96
CA ILE A 72 9.80 -5.50 2.22
C ILE A 72 9.02 -4.32 2.79
N CYS A 73 8.63 -3.36 1.96
CA CYS A 73 7.79 -2.23 2.36
C CYS A 73 6.45 -2.70 2.95
N MET A 74 5.79 -3.69 2.33
CA MET A 74 4.54 -4.27 2.85
C MET A 74 4.72 -4.95 4.21
N ILE A 75 5.81 -5.69 4.39
CA ILE A 75 6.13 -6.36 5.66
C ILE A 75 6.38 -5.32 6.76
N VAL A 76 7.20 -4.29 6.49
CA VAL A 76 7.50 -3.22 7.47
C VAL A 76 6.25 -2.39 7.80
N LEU A 77 5.42 -2.08 6.81
CA LEU A 77 4.18 -1.34 7.04
C LEU A 77 3.21 -2.15 7.93
N SER A 78 3.10 -3.45 7.68
CA SER A 78 2.28 -4.36 8.48
C SER A 78 2.78 -4.45 9.92
N MET A 79 4.07 -4.72 10.12
CA MET A 79 4.67 -4.79 11.47
C MET A 79 4.51 -3.50 12.25
N THR A 80 4.75 -2.34 11.61
CA THR A 80 4.61 -1.03 12.27
C THR A 80 3.16 -0.68 12.58
N GLY A 81 2.20 -1.08 11.74
CA GLY A 81 0.77 -0.92 11.97
C GLY A 81 0.29 -1.73 13.18
N ILE A 82 0.65 -3.01 13.25
CA ILE A 82 0.34 -3.91 14.36
C ILE A 82 0.93 -3.36 15.67
N TRP A 83 2.20 -2.94 15.64
CA TRP A 83 2.86 -2.34 16.80
C TRP A 83 2.10 -1.11 17.33
N MET A 84 1.65 -0.22 16.44
CA MET A 84 0.90 0.98 16.85
C MET A 84 -0.49 0.65 17.41
N TRP A 85 -1.13 -0.42 16.95
CA TRP A 85 -2.41 -0.89 17.49
C TRP A 85 -2.25 -1.30 18.95
N PHE A 86 -1.29 -2.18 19.25
CA PHE A 86 -1.06 -2.67 20.62
C PHE A 86 -0.62 -1.58 21.58
N LYS A 87 0.12 -0.59 21.09
CA LYS A 87 0.67 0.49 21.90
C LYS A 87 -0.26 1.72 21.98
N GLY A 88 -1.41 1.70 21.30
CA GLY A 88 -2.33 2.81 21.16
C GLY A 88 -3.49 2.76 22.15
N ASP A 89 -3.22 2.89 23.45
CA ASP A 89 -4.29 3.10 24.44
C ASP A 89 -5.02 4.41 24.14
N ARG A 90 -6.27 4.29 23.68
CA ARG A 90 -7.17 5.41 23.50
C ARG A 90 -7.52 5.99 24.86
N LYS A 91 -6.72 6.96 25.34
CA LYS A 91 -7.19 7.87 26.39
C LYS A 91 -8.32 8.71 25.80
N MET A 92 -9.54 8.19 25.91
CA MET A 92 -10.76 8.95 25.67
C MET A 92 -10.70 10.15 26.62
N LYS A 93 -10.58 11.37 26.07
CA LYS A 93 -10.63 12.56 26.91
C LYS A 93 -12.02 12.58 27.56
N PRO A 94 -12.13 12.68 28.90
CA PRO A 94 -13.43 12.77 29.53
C PRO A 94 -14.17 13.96 28.91
N VAL A 95 -15.38 13.72 28.43
CA VAL A 95 -16.29 14.78 28.00
C VAL A 95 -16.55 15.66 29.21
N ASP A 96 -16.17 16.93 29.12
CA ASP A 96 -16.37 17.89 30.20
C ASP A 96 -17.86 18.22 30.31
N THR A 97 -18.53 17.56 31.24
CA THR A 97 -19.95 17.76 31.57
C THR A 97 -20.23 19.08 32.28
N ARG A 98 -19.21 19.87 32.68
CA ARG A 98 -19.41 21.14 33.40
C ARG A 98 -20.01 22.25 32.54
N LEU A 99 -19.90 22.16 31.21
CA LEU A 99 -20.51 23.14 30.31
C LEU A 99 -22.03 22.97 30.18
N LYS A 100 -22.59 21.83 30.61
CA LYS A 100 -24.04 21.59 30.52
C LYS A 100 -24.81 22.22 31.68
N ARG A 101 -24.19 22.38 32.85
CA ARG A 101 -24.87 22.85 34.08
C ARG A 101 -25.07 24.37 34.15
N GLY A 102 -24.45 25.15 33.27
CA GLY A 102 -24.52 26.62 33.28
C GLY A 102 -25.54 27.24 32.32
N ASN A 103 -26.17 26.42 31.46
CA ASN A 103 -27.23 26.86 30.55
C ASN A 103 -28.63 26.47 31.04
N ASP A 104 -28.71 25.79 32.18
CA ASP A 104 -29.94 25.28 32.79
C ASP A 104 -30.34 26.08 34.05
N GLU A 105 -29.60 27.15 34.40
CA GLU A 105 -29.86 28.11 35.50
C GLU A 105 -30.19 29.50 34.93
#